data_AF-X6MXR0-F1
#
_entry.id   AF-X6MXR0-F1
#
_cell.length_a   1.000
_cell.length_b   1.000
_cell.length_c   1.000
_cell.angle_alpha   90.00
_cell.angle_beta   90.00
_cell.angle_gamma   90.00
#
_symmetry.space_group_name_H-M   'P 1'
#
loop_
_entity.id
_entity.type
_entity.pdbx_description
1 polymer ?
#
loop_
_entity_poly.entity_id
_entity_poly.type
_entity_poly.pdbx_seq_one_letter_code
_entity_poly.pdbx_strand_id
1 'polypeptide(L)'
;MKDKQLFKQLDQTKEYCETYYYKVPFKKLQSDLVPLNKFWCSYAEHVLSDEKEEKEERAFLSKHWLIATDSLNEMLLVLGVLDLPLTAEGPTLHENREDKRDPSVTLVTNDPCIVLVKQLKEIPLTKTSLVSINASFFDPDDTHIRDENGEKQDKLVDTFIPGKVYGMRAVATNLSSNALSLELLVELPQGSIPVSSGAYTKTSFLQLNAFSTTHQCFYFYWPQPGSYGLFPMCVSRKTKVIGTANVPKQLHVAIPQKDKPLDVKSWKDVTLHGRDADVLAFLQHNNPFDLDLSFIYHRCKDAAFFEAVCKTLRIYGLFDHRIWAYAIIHHKCVQELQEYLLRNSYFIQNVLQPVFRWIKYDDIENNAFAHLEYIPLVNARAHLLGQKKE
;
A
#
# COMPACT_ATOMS: atom_id res chain seq x y z
N MET A 1 -31.46 -35.79 -46.68
CA MET A 1 -30.22 -34.99 -46.69
C MET A 1 -30.35 -33.97 -45.57
N LYS A 2 -29.47 -33.97 -44.56
CA LYS A 2 -29.51 -32.94 -43.50
C LYS A 2 -29.12 -31.60 -44.12
N ASP A 3 -29.98 -30.59 -43.96
CA ASP A 3 -29.72 -29.21 -44.38
C ASP A 3 -28.35 -28.75 -43.84
N LYS A 4 -27.43 -28.44 -44.75
CA LYS A 4 -26.14 -27.88 -44.38
C LYS A 4 -26.38 -26.43 -43.96
N GLN A 5 -26.11 -26.13 -42.69
CA GLN A 5 -26.16 -24.77 -42.18
C GLN A 5 -25.11 -23.92 -42.93
N LEU A 6 -25.56 -23.04 -43.83
CA LEU A 6 -24.70 -22.26 -44.72
C LEU A 6 -24.07 -21.03 -44.03
N PHE A 7 -24.54 -20.68 -42.83
CA PHE A 7 -24.10 -19.50 -42.10
C PHE A 7 -23.93 -19.82 -40.61
N LYS A 8 -22.77 -19.44 -40.05
CA LYS A 8 -22.48 -19.44 -38.62
C LYS A 8 -22.10 -18.01 -38.24
N GLN A 9 -22.83 -17.40 -37.30
CA GLN A 9 -22.47 -16.10 -36.76
C GLN A 9 -21.09 -16.21 -36.10
N LEU A 10 -20.19 -15.32 -36.47
CA LEU A 10 -18.85 -15.28 -35.93
C LEU A 10 -18.87 -14.62 -34.55
N ASP A 11 -18.08 -15.19 -33.64
CA ASP A 11 -17.81 -14.58 -32.33
C ASP A 11 -16.96 -13.31 -32.49
N GLN A 12 -16.89 -12.51 -31.43
CA GLN A 12 -15.99 -11.35 -31.36
C GLN A 12 -14.53 -11.79 -31.52
N THR A 13 -13.73 -10.97 -32.22
CA THR A 13 -12.30 -11.19 -32.39
C THR A 13 -11.63 -11.30 -31.02
N LYS A 14 -10.99 -12.44 -30.76
CA LYS A 14 -10.17 -12.67 -29.56
C LYS A 14 -8.70 -12.61 -29.94
N GLU A 15 -7.90 -12.09 -29.02
CA GLU A 15 -6.45 -12.09 -29.09
C GLU A 15 -5.93 -13.32 -28.35
N TYR A 16 -5.10 -14.09 -29.04
CA TYR A 16 -4.43 -15.28 -28.54
C TYR A 16 -2.92 -15.03 -28.56
N CYS A 17 -2.24 -15.51 -27.54
CA CYS A 17 -0.80 -15.49 -27.42
C CYS A 17 -0.37 -16.87 -26.94
N GLU A 18 0.75 -17.39 -27.45
CA GLU A 18 1.36 -18.56 -26.83
C GLU A 18 1.87 -18.18 -25.43
N THR A 19 1.43 -18.92 -24.43
CA THR A 19 1.77 -18.68 -23.02
C THR A 19 2.04 -20.01 -22.33
N TYR A 20 3.18 -20.14 -21.63
CA TYR A 20 3.47 -21.33 -20.80
C TYR A 20 2.68 -21.37 -19.50
N TYR A 21 2.21 -20.20 -19.04
CA TYR A 21 1.47 -20.04 -17.80
C TYR A 21 0.10 -19.42 -18.07
N TYR A 22 -0.90 -19.82 -17.29
CA TYR A 22 -2.28 -19.40 -17.51
C TYR A 22 -2.42 -17.88 -17.37
N LYS A 23 -2.92 -17.24 -18.44
CA LYS A 23 -3.16 -15.79 -18.55
C LYS A 23 -1.93 -14.91 -18.25
N VAL A 24 -0.71 -15.43 -18.43
CA VAL A 24 0.52 -14.64 -18.31
C VAL A 24 1.06 -14.35 -19.71
N PRO A 25 1.05 -13.08 -20.16
CA PRO A 25 1.66 -12.71 -21.42
C PRO A 25 3.15 -13.05 -21.42
N PHE A 26 3.69 -13.42 -22.58
CA PHE A 26 5.10 -13.77 -22.73
C PHE A 26 6.07 -12.70 -22.16
N LYS A 27 5.73 -11.42 -22.30
CA LYS A 27 6.53 -10.30 -21.75
C LYS A 27 6.72 -10.30 -20.23
N LYS A 28 5.79 -10.94 -19.50
CA LYS A 28 5.80 -11.00 -18.03
C LYS A 28 6.34 -12.33 -17.51
N LEU A 29 6.85 -13.18 -18.39
CA LEU A 29 7.41 -14.47 -18.04
C LEU A 29 8.84 -14.26 -17.52
N GLN A 30 8.93 -13.99 -16.23
CA GLN A 30 10.18 -13.85 -15.50
C GLN A 30 10.42 -15.10 -14.64
N SER A 31 11.68 -15.39 -14.31
CA SER A 31 12.05 -16.46 -13.37
C SER A 31 11.34 -16.35 -12.02
N ASP A 32 10.91 -15.14 -11.69
CA ASP A 32 10.34 -14.79 -10.39
C ASP A 32 8.82 -15.08 -10.31
N LEU A 33 8.22 -15.60 -11.39
CA LEU A 33 6.78 -15.93 -11.43
C LEU A 33 6.39 -17.03 -10.42
N VAL A 34 7.31 -17.96 -10.16
CA VAL A 34 7.20 -19.01 -9.13
C VAL A 34 8.49 -18.97 -8.29
N PRO A 35 8.51 -18.20 -7.20
CA PRO A 35 9.72 -18.04 -6.40
C PRO A 35 10.05 -19.33 -5.63
N LEU A 36 11.34 -19.62 -5.46
CA LEU A 36 11.79 -20.72 -4.62
C LEU A 36 11.49 -20.40 -3.15
N ASN A 37 10.67 -21.22 -2.51
CA ASN A 37 10.24 -21.01 -1.12
C ASN A 37 10.27 -22.32 -0.32
N LYS A 38 10.00 -22.23 0.99
CA LYS A 38 10.00 -23.39 1.90
C LYS A 38 8.98 -24.46 1.52
N PHE A 39 7.90 -24.11 0.83
CA PHE A 39 6.93 -25.09 0.34
C PHE A 39 7.57 -25.98 -0.73
N TRP A 40 8.22 -25.39 -1.73
CA TRP A 40 8.91 -26.13 -2.79
C TRP A 40 10.09 -26.96 -2.26
N CYS A 41 10.81 -26.47 -1.23
CA CYS A 41 11.81 -27.28 -0.55
C CYS A 41 11.20 -28.52 0.12
N SER A 42 10.07 -28.37 0.85
CA SER A 42 9.38 -29.51 1.46
C SER A 42 8.85 -30.49 0.42
N TYR A 43 8.43 -30.02 -0.75
CA TYR A 43 8.03 -30.89 -1.85
C TYR A 43 9.22 -31.66 -2.44
N ALA A 44 10.34 -30.98 -2.68
CA ALA A 44 11.56 -31.64 -3.14
C ALA A 44 12.03 -32.72 -2.15
N GLU A 45 12.00 -32.44 -0.84
CA GLU A 45 12.31 -33.43 0.20
C GLU A 45 11.37 -34.64 0.14
N HIS A 46 10.06 -34.42 -0.06
CA HIS A 46 9.08 -35.49 -0.22
C HIS A 46 9.32 -36.33 -1.50
N VAL A 47 9.66 -35.69 -2.61
CA VAL A 47 9.97 -36.39 -3.87
C VAL A 47 11.28 -37.17 -3.77
N LEU A 48 12.27 -36.68 -3.00
CA LEU A 48 13.59 -37.28 -2.86
C LEU A 48 13.70 -38.36 -1.77
N SER A 49 12.70 -38.56 -0.91
CA SER A 49 12.79 -39.60 0.13
C SER A 49 12.89 -41.01 -0.50
N ASP A 50 13.89 -41.82 -0.16
CA ASP A 50 14.13 -43.11 -0.84
C ASP A 50 13.17 -44.24 -0.44
N GLU A 51 12.26 -43.99 0.51
CA GLU A 51 11.30 -44.95 1.06
C GLU A 51 10.10 -45.13 0.10
N LYS A 52 10.32 -45.89 -0.98
CA LYS A 52 9.31 -46.20 -2.00
C LYS A 52 8.04 -46.86 -1.43
N GLU A 53 8.14 -47.60 -0.33
CA GLU A 53 6.99 -48.27 0.31
C GLU A 53 6.11 -47.29 1.12
N GLU A 54 6.67 -46.20 1.68
CA GLU A 54 5.89 -45.17 2.38
C GLU A 54 5.37 -44.07 1.43
N LYS A 55 5.93 -43.94 0.23
CA LYS A 55 5.55 -42.91 -0.74
C LYS A 55 4.16 -43.07 -1.34
N GLU A 56 3.71 -44.30 -1.56
CA GLU A 56 2.38 -44.56 -2.12
C GLU A 56 1.26 -44.35 -1.07
N GLU A 57 1.59 -44.41 0.22
CA GLU A 57 0.62 -44.23 1.31
C GLU A 57 0.60 -42.80 1.88
N ARG A 58 1.69 -42.04 1.75
CA ARG A 58 1.84 -40.75 2.44
C ARG A 58 1.54 -39.55 1.53
N ALA A 59 0.29 -39.08 1.59
CA ALA A 59 -0.15 -37.82 0.98
C ALA A 59 0.81 -36.64 1.31
N PHE A 60 1.20 -35.88 0.30
CA PHE A 60 2.00 -34.66 0.47
C PHE A 60 1.15 -33.51 1.02
N LEU A 61 1.34 -33.25 2.31
CA LEU A 61 0.78 -32.08 3.00
C LEU A 61 1.91 -31.25 3.60
N SER A 62 1.99 -29.99 3.19
CA SER A 62 3.00 -29.06 3.71
C SER A 62 2.39 -28.02 4.64
N LYS A 63 2.99 -27.84 5.81
CA LYS A 63 2.67 -26.72 6.72
C LYS A 63 2.96 -25.34 6.11
N HIS A 64 3.74 -25.30 5.02
CA HIS A 64 4.16 -24.08 4.34
C HIS A 64 3.26 -23.71 3.15
N TRP A 65 2.11 -24.37 2.96
CA TRP A 65 1.23 -24.13 1.80
C TRP A 65 0.80 -22.67 1.63
N LEU A 66 0.65 -21.91 2.72
CA LEU A 66 0.31 -20.48 2.71
C LEU A 66 1.43 -19.57 2.17
N ILE A 67 2.66 -20.07 2.03
CA ILE A 67 3.80 -19.27 1.55
C ILE A 67 3.76 -19.14 0.02
N ALA A 68 3.27 -20.15 -0.68
CA ALA A 68 3.28 -20.22 -2.14
C ALA A 68 1.99 -19.62 -2.75
N THR A 69 1.77 -18.33 -2.50
CA THR A 69 0.53 -17.62 -2.91
C THR A 69 0.79 -16.34 -3.71
N ASP A 70 2.01 -16.14 -4.21
CA ASP A 70 2.41 -14.90 -4.87
C ASP A 70 1.76 -14.74 -6.26
N SER A 71 1.45 -15.86 -6.94
CA SER A 71 0.76 -15.84 -8.23
C SER A 71 -0.32 -16.92 -8.36
N LEU A 72 -1.30 -16.69 -9.24
CA LEU A 72 -2.32 -17.70 -9.56
C LEU A 72 -1.71 -19.00 -10.08
N ASN A 73 -0.66 -18.91 -10.90
CA ASN A 73 0.02 -20.09 -11.42
C ASN A 73 0.74 -20.86 -10.31
N GLU A 74 1.39 -20.16 -9.37
CA GLU A 74 1.96 -20.79 -8.19
C GLU A 74 0.89 -21.51 -7.36
N MET A 75 -0.26 -20.86 -7.11
CA MET A 75 -1.38 -21.48 -6.39
C MET A 75 -1.94 -22.72 -7.11
N LEU A 76 -2.04 -22.70 -8.44
CA LEU A 76 -2.49 -23.86 -9.22
C LEU A 76 -1.48 -25.02 -9.15
N LEU A 77 -0.18 -24.73 -9.20
CA LEU A 77 0.87 -25.74 -9.04
C LEU A 77 0.85 -26.32 -7.62
N VAL A 78 0.68 -25.48 -6.60
CA VAL A 78 0.53 -25.90 -5.19
C VAL A 78 -0.68 -26.82 -5.04
N LEU A 79 -1.83 -26.45 -5.60
CA LEU A 79 -3.03 -27.30 -5.58
C LEU A 79 -2.87 -28.62 -6.33
N GLY A 80 -2.07 -28.64 -7.41
CA GLY A 80 -1.80 -29.87 -8.16
C GLY A 80 -0.82 -30.82 -7.48
N VAL A 81 -0.01 -30.30 -6.55
CA VAL A 81 1.01 -31.07 -5.82
C VAL A 81 0.55 -31.44 -4.41
N LEU A 82 -0.34 -30.65 -3.81
CA LEU A 82 -0.99 -31.01 -2.56
C LEU A 82 -1.95 -32.17 -2.83
N ASP A 83 -1.79 -33.27 -2.12
CA ASP A 83 -2.68 -34.44 -2.18
C ASP A 83 -3.99 -34.19 -1.39
N LEU A 84 -4.54 -32.99 -1.52
CA LEU A 84 -5.86 -32.64 -0.99
C LEU A 84 -6.92 -33.08 -2.00
N PRO A 85 -7.94 -33.84 -1.57
CA PRO A 85 -9.02 -34.21 -2.46
C PRO A 85 -9.82 -32.97 -2.91
N LEU A 86 -10.16 -32.91 -4.20
CA LEU A 86 -11.04 -31.86 -4.75
C LEU A 86 -12.48 -31.97 -4.22
N THR A 87 -12.88 -33.18 -3.83
CA THR A 87 -14.17 -33.49 -3.22
C THR A 87 -13.91 -34.41 -2.02
N ALA A 88 -14.27 -33.97 -0.82
CA ALA A 88 -14.10 -34.71 0.42
C ALA A 88 -15.42 -34.74 1.20
N GLU A 89 -15.63 -35.79 2.00
CA GLU A 89 -16.68 -35.75 3.02
C GLU A 89 -16.24 -34.77 4.14
N GLY A 90 -17.19 -33.98 4.64
CA GLY A 90 -16.89 -32.99 5.68
C GLY A 90 -16.38 -33.67 6.97
N PRO A 91 -15.48 -33.02 7.73
CA PRO A 91 -14.96 -33.58 8.99
C PRO A 91 -16.09 -33.81 10.00
N THR A 92 -16.02 -34.92 10.74
CA THR A 92 -16.89 -35.12 11.90
C THR A 92 -16.26 -34.49 13.14
N LEU A 93 -17.01 -33.61 13.79
CA LEU A 93 -16.59 -32.93 15.00
C LEU A 93 -17.20 -33.62 16.22
N HIS A 94 -16.35 -34.10 17.13
CA HIS A 94 -16.76 -34.59 18.43
C HIS A 94 -16.38 -33.57 19.49
N GLU A 95 -17.37 -32.88 20.03
CA GLU A 95 -17.21 -32.02 21.21
C GLU A 95 -17.30 -32.90 22.46
N ASN A 96 -16.25 -32.91 23.29
CA ASN A 96 -16.33 -33.59 24.58
C ASN A 96 -17.15 -32.73 25.56
N ARG A 97 -18.46 -32.98 25.62
CA ARG A 97 -19.41 -32.23 26.47
C ARG A 97 -19.51 -32.77 27.91
N GLU A 98 -18.93 -33.92 28.19
CA GLU A 98 -19.05 -34.60 29.50
C GLU A 98 -18.03 -34.08 30.52
N ASP A 99 -16.85 -33.64 30.08
CA ASP A 99 -15.82 -33.11 30.97
C ASP A 99 -15.74 -31.58 30.90
N LYS A 100 -16.42 -30.89 31.83
CA LYS A 100 -16.41 -29.42 31.93
C LYS A 100 -15.04 -28.82 32.23
N ARG A 101 -14.01 -29.64 32.47
CA ARG A 101 -12.64 -29.19 32.81
C ARG A 101 -11.68 -29.15 31.63
N ASP A 102 -12.01 -29.81 30.50
CA ASP A 102 -11.20 -29.78 29.29
C ASP A 102 -12.10 -29.73 28.04
N PRO A 103 -12.41 -28.53 27.50
CA PRO A 103 -13.17 -28.39 26.27
C PRO A 103 -12.31 -28.78 25.06
N SER A 104 -11.99 -30.06 24.97
CA SER A 104 -11.30 -30.66 23.84
C SER A 104 -12.29 -30.92 22.71
N VAL A 105 -11.88 -30.53 21.50
CA VAL A 105 -12.64 -30.77 20.27
C VAL A 105 -11.83 -31.77 19.45
N THR A 106 -12.40 -32.94 19.19
CA THR A 106 -11.77 -33.96 18.34
C THR A 106 -12.33 -33.85 16.93
N LEU A 107 -11.45 -33.66 15.95
CA LEU A 107 -11.79 -33.60 14.53
C LEU A 107 -11.34 -34.90 13.86
N VAL A 108 -12.28 -35.62 13.26
CA VAL A 108 -12.01 -36.90 12.58
C VAL A 108 -12.27 -36.73 11.08
N THR A 109 -11.29 -37.12 10.26
CA THR A 109 -11.38 -37.12 8.80
C THR A 109 -10.87 -38.45 8.24
N ASN A 110 -11.53 -38.93 7.19
CA ASN A 110 -11.06 -40.10 6.44
C ASN A 110 -10.03 -39.71 5.36
N ASP A 111 -10.09 -38.46 4.91
CA ASP A 111 -9.22 -37.90 3.88
C ASP A 111 -8.09 -37.03 4.47
N PRO A 112 -6.99 -36.81 3.71
CA PRO A 112 -5.98 -35.83 4.05
C PRO A 112 -6.58 -34.43 4.23
N CYS A 113 -6.31 -33.78 5.35
CA CYS A 113 -6.84 -32.45 5.67
C CYS A 113 -5.78 -31.51 6.27
N ILE A 114 -5.96 -30.21 6.07
CA ILE A 114 -5.16 -29.16 6.72
C ILE A 114 -6.02 -28.47 7.77
N VAL A 115 -5.60 -28.51 9.02
CA VAL A 115 -6.32 -27.90 10.14
C VAL A 115 -5.69 -26.56 10.52
N LEU A 116 -6.50 -25.49 10.48
CA LEU A 116 -6.11 -24.16 10.93
C LEU A 116 -6.74 -23.87 12.29
N VAL A 117 -5.92 -23.68 13.32
CA VAL A 117 -6.39 -23.41 14.69
C VAL A 117 -6.07 -21.96 15.07
N LYS A 118 -7.10 -21.20 15.47
CA LYS A 118 -6.95 -19.86 16.06
C LYS A 118 -7.37 -19.91 17.53
N GLN A 119 -6.44 -19.65 18.45
CA GLN A 119 -6.69 -19.67 19.89
C GLN A 119 -6.27 -18.34 20.53
N LEU A 120 -7.06 -17.86 21.48
CA LEU A 120 -6.65 -16.78 22.39
C LEU A 120 -5.95 -17.42 23.60
N LYS A 121 -4.69 -17.05 23.83
CA LYS A 121 -3.92 -17.50 25.00
C LYS A 121 -3.61 -16.30 25.88
N GLU A 122 -3.84 -16.44 27.19
CA GLU A 122 -3.38 -15.46 28.16
C GLU A 122 -1.85 -15.51 28.25
N ILE A 123 -1.23 -14.34 28.21
CA ILE A 123 0.22 -14.20 28.17
C ILE A 123 0.67 -13.37 29.38
N PRO A 124 1.64 -13.86 30.19
CA PRO A 124 2.16 -13.09 31.30
C PRO A 124 2.95 -11.87 30.82
N LEU A 125 2.73 -10.72 31.47
CA LEU A 125 3.48 -9.50 31.23
C LEU A 125 4.88 -9.61 31.84
N THR A 126 5.92 -9.68 30.99
CA THR A 126 7.33 -9.73 31.41
C THR A 126 8.05 -8.48 30.93
N LYS A 127 7.97 -7.39 31.70
CA LYS A 127 8.66 -6.14 31.34
C LYS A 127 10.16 -6.40 31.23
N THR A 128 10.72 -6.20 30.05
CA THR A 128 12.16 -6.34 29.81
C THR A 128 12.70 -5.04 29.20
N SER A 129 13.87 -4.59 29.64
CA SER A 129 14.55 -3.39 29.12
C SER A 129 15.17 -3.56 27.73
N LEU A 130 15.06 -4.75 27.11
CA LEU A 130 15.68 -5.04 25.80
C LEU A 130 14.98 -4.33 24.63
N VAL A 131 13.70 -3.97 24.79
CA VAL A 131 12.92 -3.31 23.75
C VAL A 131 12.17 -2.13 24.37
N SER A 132 12.33 -0.96 23.77
CA SER A 132 11.54 0.23 24.10
C SER A 132 10.45 0.43 23.06
N ILE A 133 9.24 0.76 23.50
CA ILE A 133 8.15 1.14 22.61
C ILE A 133 7.61 2.52 23.02
N ASN A 134 7.52 3.41 22.03
CA ASN A 134 6.94 4.73 22.16
C ASN A 134 5.77 4.89 21.18
N ALA A 135 4.80 5.68 21.58
CA ALA A 135 3.63 6.02 20.81
C ALA A 135 3.50 7.53 20.75
N SER A 136 3.27 8.07 19.55
CA SER A 136 3.04 9.50 19.36
C SER A 136 1.91 9.74 18.38
N PHE A 137 1.18 10.83 18.56
CA PHE A 137 0.14 11.28 17.65
C PHE A 137 0.63 12.48 16.87
N PHE A 138 0.31 12.52 15.57
CA PHE A 138 0.71 13.59 14.67
C PHE A 138 -0.40 13.86 13.65
N ASP A 139 -0.37 15.05 13.06
CA ASP A 139 -1.24 15.42 11.95
C ASP A 139 -0.52 15.07 10.63
N PRO A 140 -1.08 14.20 9.76
CA PRO A 140 -0.46 13.85 8.48
C PRO A 140 -0.25 15.06 7.56
N ASP A 141 -1.08 16.10 7.70
CA ASP A 141 -1.00 17.31 6.89
C ASP A 141 -0.06 18.38 7.49
N ASP A 142 0.37 18.23 8.74
CA ASP A 142 1.20 19.20 9.48
C ASP A 142 2.15 18.45 10.43
N THR A 143 3.16 17.82 9.85
CA THR A 143 4.03 16.85 10.54
C THR A 143 5.21 17.47 11.27
N HIS A 144 5.63 18.69 10.92
CA HIS A 144 6.89 19.26 11.40
C HIS A 144 6.77 20.72 11.83
N ILE A 145 7.52 21.09 12.87
CA ILE A 145 7.75 22.47 13.30
C ILE A 145 9.26 22.75 13.23
N ARG A 146 9.63 24.01 13.02
CA ARG A 146 11.01 24.47 13.17
C ARG A 146 11.20 25.18 14.50
N ASP A 147 12.29 24.84 15.17
CA ASP A 147 12.74 25.52 16.38
C ASP A 147 13.41 26.86 16.04
N GLU A 148 13.68 27.67 17.07
CA GLU A 148 14.35 28.98 16.94
C GLU A 148 15.72 28.90 16.26
N ASN A 149 16.36 27.73 16.30
CA ASN A 149 17.64 27.44 15.65
C ASN A 149 17.50 26.91 14.20
N GLY A 150 16.27 26.80 13.67
CA GLY A 150 16.00 26.29 12.32
C GLY A 150 16.00 24.77 12.19
N GLU A 151 16.16 24.01 13.28
CA GLU A 151 16.10 22.56 13.29
C GLU A 151 14.66 22.05 13.16
N LYS A 152 14.48 20.96 12.38
CA LYS A 152 13.17 20.34 12.09
C LYS A 152 12.81 19.35 13.19
N GLN A 153 11.71 19.61 13.89
CA GLN A 153 11.15 18.72 14.91
C GLN A 153 9.77 18.20 14.51
N ASP A 154 9.40 17.04 15.06
CA ASP A 154 8.09 16.45 14.84
C ASP A 154 7.02 17.20 15.65
N LYS A 155 5.93 17.60 14.98
CA LYS A 155 4.77 18.23 15.62
C LYS A 155 3.88 17.15 16.24
N LEU A 156 3.95 17.02 17.56
CA LEU A 156 3.07 16.12 18.31
C LEU A 156 1.73 16.78 18.61
N VAL A 157 0.67 15.98 18.58
CA VAL A 157 -0.71 16.45 18.76
C VAL A 157 -1.34 15.78 19.98
N ASP A 158 -1.73 16.59 20.96
CA ASP A 158 -2.46 16.13 22.15
C ASP A 158 -3.96 16.47 22.12
N THR A 159 -4.40 17.26 21.13
CA THR A 159 -5.79 17.73 20.98
C THR A 159 -6.39 17.29 19.65
N PHE A 160 -7.58 16.69 19.71
CA PHE A 160 -8.21 16.06 18.55
C PHE A 160 -9.51 16.75 18.17
N ILE A 161 -9.73 16.89 16.86
CA ILE A 161 -10.90 17.51 16.24
C ILE A 161 -11.71 16.43 15.51
N PRO A 162 -13.05 16.39 15.66
CA PRO A 162 -13.86 15.43 14.93
C PRO A 162 -13.82 15.72 13.42
N GLY A 163 -13.83 14.66 12.60
CA GLY A 163 -13.79 14.71 11.14
C GLY A 163 -12.41 14.94 10.53
N LYS A 164 -11.36 15.13 11.35
CA LYS A 164 -9.98 15.29 10.87
C LYS A 164 -9.19 13.99 11.00
N VAL A 165 -8.40 13.67 9.97
CA VAL A 165 -7.53 12.50 9.97
C VAL A 165 -6.27 12.79 10.79
N TYR A 166 -5.96 11.86 11.70
CA TYR A 166 -4.75 11.87 12.52
C TYR A 166 -3.94 10.60 12.28
N GLY A 167 -2.63 10.70 12.53
CA GLY A 167 -1.70 9.59 12.51
C GLY A 167 -1.25 9.21 13.92
N MET A 168 -1.20 7.92 14.22
CA MET A 168 -0.49 7.37 15.38
C MET A 168 0.76 6.65 14.90
N ARG A 169 1.92 7.04 15.44
CA ARG A 169 3.21 6.40 15.18
C ARG A 169 3.60 5.51 16.35
N ALA A 170 3.75 4.22 16.07
CA ALA A 170 4.32 3.25 16.98
C ALA A 170 5.82 3.12 16.66
N VAL A 171 6.70 3.48 17.59
CA VAL A 171 8.15 3.37 17.42
C VAL A 171 8.66 2.26 18.34
N ALA A 172 9.28 1.23 17.76
CA ALA A 172 9.89 0.13 18.49
C ALA A 172 11.41 0.15 18.29
N THR A 173 12.15 0.17 19.38
CA THR A 173 13.62 0.22 19.40
C THR A 173 14.18 -1.01 20.10
N ASN A 174 15.07 -1.71 19.42
CA ASN A 174 15.88 -2.77 19.99
C ASN A 174 17.08 -2.17 20.71
N LEU A 175 17.16 -2.33 22.02
CA LEU A 175 18.28 -1.87 22.85
C LEU A 175 19.33 -2.97 23.07
N SER A 176 19.14 -4.14 22.48
CA SER A 176 20.05 -5.28 22.61
C SER A 176 20.99 -5.42 21.42
N SER A 177 22.10 -6.13 21.64
CA SER A 177 23.09 -6.48 20.61
C SER A 177 22.66 -7.63 19.69
N ASN A 178 21.51 -8.25 19.95
CA ASN A 178 21.01 -9.38 19.18
C ASN A 178 19.85 -8.97 18.28
N ALA A 179 19.70 -9.61 17.12
CA ALA A 179 18.50 -9.45 16.30
C ALA A 179 17.28 -10.07 17.00
N LEU A 180 16.16 -9.36 16.98
CA LEU A 180 14.92 -9.74 17.65
C LEU A 180 13.77 -9.82 16.65
N SER A 181 13.13 -10.98 16.54
CA SER A 181 11.81 -11.13 15.95
C SER A 181 10.75 -10.81 17.00
N LEU A 182 9.87 -9.85 16.72
CA LEU A 182 8.87 -9.30 17.62
C LEU A 182 7.52 -9.25 16.92
N GLU A 183 6.46 -9.22 17.72
CA GLU A 183 5.08 -8.99 17.29
C GLU A 183 4.63 -7.67 17.90
N LEU A 184 4.25 -6.71 17.06
CA LEU A 184 3.69 -5.43 17.49
C LEU A 184 2.19 -5.48 17.33
N LEU A 185 1.47 -5.48 18.45
CA LEU A 185 0.02 -5.34 18.50
C LEU A 185 -0.34 -3.87 18.66
N VAL A 186 -1.09 -3.36 17.68
CA VAL A 186 -1.65 -2.00 17.70
C VAL A 186 -3.16 -2.09 17.58
N GLU A 187 -3.84 -1.36 18.45
CA GLU A 187 -5.28 -1.14 18.40
C GLU A 187 -5.54 0.36 18.25
N LEU A 188 -6.46 0.71 17.37
CA LEU A 188 -6.87 2.09 17.20
C LEU A 188 -7.69 2.56 18.42
N PRO A 189 -7.67 3.87 18.74
CA PRO A 189 -8.51 4.40 19.80
C PRO A 189 -9.98 4.03 19.60
N GLN A 190 -10.70 3.79 20.70
CA GLN A 190 -12.13 3.47 20.64
C GLN A 190 -12.91 4.58 19.92
N GLY A 191 -13.93 4.21 19.16
CA GLY A 191 -14.75 5.16 18.41
C GLY A 191 -14.06 5.86 17.23
N SER A 192 -12.78 5.58 16.97
CA SER A 192 -12.10 6.03 15.75
C SER A 192 -12.39 5.10 14.58
N ILE A 193 -12.33 5.62 13.36
CA ILE A 193 -12.53 4.87 12.11
C ILE A 193 -11.21 4.86 11.34
N PRO A 194 -10.69 3.67 10.95
CA PRO A 194 -9.46 3.57 10.17
C PRO A 194 -9.61 4.18 8.78
N VAL A 195 -8.54 4.80 8.28
CA VAL A 195 -8.43 5.35 6.93
C VAL A 195 -7.36 4.58 6.16
N SER A 196 -7.36 4.67 4.82
CA SER A 196 -6.35 4.04 3.95
C SER A 196 -6.28 2.51 4.09
N SER A 197 -7.44 1.85 4.13
CA SER A 197 -7.55 0.39 4.32
C SER A 197 -6.92 -0.12 5.62
N GLY A 198 -6.94 0.71 6.67
CA GLY A 198 -6.49 0.33 8.00
C GLY A 198 -7.42 -0.68 8.69
N ALA A 199 -6.87 -1.44 9.63
CA ALA A 199 -7.62 -2.33 10.51
C ALA A 199 -7.76 -1.71 11.91
N TYR A 200 -8.85 -1.99 12.60
CA TYR A 200 -9.05 -1.58 14.01
C TYR A 200 -8.00 -2.16 14.94
N THR A 201 -7.62 -3.42 14.70
CA THR A 201 -6.56 -4.11 15.42
C THR A 201 -5.63 -4.74 14.40
N LYS A 202 -4.33 -4.50 14.51
CA LYS A 202 -3.32 -5.05 13.63
C LYS A 202 -2.16 -5.61 14.44
N THR A 203 -1.79 -6.84 14.15
CA THR A 203 -0.56 -7.47 14.64
C THR A 203 0.45 -7.50 13.50
N SER A 204 1.57 -6.81 13.68
CA SER A 204 2.66 -6.76 12.72
C SER A 204 3.83 -7.60 13.22
N PHE A 205 4.34 -8.50 12.39
CA PHE A 205 5.58 -9.23 12.67
C PHE A 205 6.76 -8.36 12.22
N LEU A 206 7.64 -8.01 13.16
CA LEU A 206 8.79 -7.14 12.95
C LEU A 206 10.09 -7.90 13.23
N GLN A 207 11.10 -7.70 12.38
CA GLN A 207 12.45 -8.16 12.61
C GLN A 207 13.36 -6.94 12.84
N LEU A 208 13.75 -6.71 14.10
CA LEU A 208 14.65 -5.63 14.48
C LEU A 208 16.09 -6.14 14.58
N ASN A 209 17.00 -5.51 13.86
CA ASN A 209 18.44 -5.72 14.01
C ASN A 209 18.95 -5.17 15.34
N ALA A 210 20.18 -5.52 15.71
CA ALA A 210 20.85 -4.99 16.90
C ALA A 210 20.87 -3.45 16.89
N PHE A 211 20.52 -2.82 18.01
CA PHE A 211 20.50 -1.36 18.16
C PHE A 211 19.71 -0.58 17.09
N SER A 212 18.70 -1.21 16.50
CA SER A 212 17.88 -0.60 15.44
C SER A 212 16.51 -0.15 15.93
N THR A 213 15.96 0.85 15.25
CA THR A 213 14.61 1.38 15.48
C THR A 213 13.78 1.20 14.22
N THR A 214 12.52 0.80 14.39
CA THR A 214 11.52 0.76 13.31
C THR A 214 10.25 1.44 13.81
N HIS A 215 9.49 2.02 12.88
CA HIS A 215 8.22 2.63 13.21
C HIS A 215 7.11 2.16 12.26
N GLN A 216 5.88 2.18 12.74
CA GLN A 216 4.68 1.95 11.95
C GLN A 216 3.69 3.09 12.20
N CYS A 217 3.12 3.62 11.12
CA CYS A 217 2.12 4.67 11.18
C CYS A 217 0.74 4.11 10.86
N PHE A 218 -0.26 4.54 11.63
CA PHE A 218 -1.66 4.17 11.48
C PHE A 218 -2.49 5.44 11.39
N TYR A 219 -3.46 5.48 10.47
CA TYR A 219 -4.26 6.68 10.19
C TYR A 219 -5.73 6.43 10.52
N PHE A 220 -6.36 7.37 11.21
CA PHE A 220 -7.75 7.27 11.64
C PHE A 220 -8.35 8.66 11.92
N TYR A 221 -9.66 8.73 12.05
CA TYR A 221 -10.38 9.94 12.48
C TYR A 221 -11.52 9.58 13.43
N TRP A 222 -12.02 10.56 14.17
CA TRP A 222 -13.26 10.41 14.96
C TRP A 222 -14.42 11.14 14.30
N PRO A 223 -15.60 10.51 14.17
CA PRO A 223 -16.78 11.17 13.61
C PRO A 223 -17.47 12.13 14.59
N GLN A 224 -17.33 11.90 15.91
CA GLN A 224 -18.03 12.65 16.95
C GLN A 224 -17.07 13.13 18.04
N PRO A 225 -17.39 14.25 18.72
CA PRO A 225 -16.65 14.68 19.91
C PRO A 225 -16.94 13.76 21.09
N GLY A 226 -15.95 13.56 21.96
CA GLY A 226 -16.07 12.67 23.11
C GLY A 226 -14.73 12.31 23.75
N SER A 227 -14.80 11.50 24.82
CA SER A 227 -13.63 10.92 25.48
C SER A 227 -13.56 9.45 25.12
N TYR A 228 -12.46 9.04 24.48
CA TYR A 228 -12.32 7.70 23.92
C TYR A 228 -11.16 6.95 24.58
N GLY A 229 -11.38 5.68 24.92
CA GLY A 229 -10.34 4.81 25.49
C GLY A 229 -9.28 4.45 24.46
N LEU A 230 -8.02 4.37 24.89
CA LEU A 230 -6.90 3.91 24.09
C LEU A 230 -6.27 2.68 24.74
N PHE A 231 -6.19 1.58 23.99
CA PHE A 231 -5.43 0.42 24.41
C PHE A 231 -3.93 0.66 24.12
N PRO A 232 -3.02 0.44 25.09
CA PRO A 232 -1.61 0.66 24.88
C PRO A 232 -1.06 -0.32 23.85
N MET A 233 -0.20 0.15 22.95
CA MET A 233 0.46 -0.73 22.00
C MET A 233 1.40 -1.68 22.73
N CYS A 234 1.33 -2.96 22.37
CA CYS A 234 2.03 -4.04 23.05
C CYS A 234 3.03 -4.69 22.10
N VAL A 235 4.22 -4.99 22.61
CA VAL A 235 5.22 -5.80 21.90
C VAL A 235 5.31 -7.15 22.57
N SER A 236 5.05 -8.22 21.81
CA SER A 236 5.25 -9.60 22.23
C SER A 236 6.43 -10.26 21.53
N ARG A 237 7.01 -11.27 22.17
CA ARG A 237 8.02 -12.16 21.60
C ARG A 237 7.88 -13.52 22.23
N LYS A 238 7.94 -14.59 21.42
CA LYS A 238 7.84 -15.99 21.89
C LYS A 238 6.71 -16.14 22.93
N THR A 239 5.52 -15.61 22.58
CA THR A 239 4.32 -15.64 23.43
C THR A 239 4.49 -15.00 24.82
N LYS A 240 5.30 -13.95 24.95
CA LYS A 240 5.45 -13.10 26.15
C LYS A 240 5.35 -11.63 25.77
N VAL A 241 4.57 -10.83 26.50
CA VAL A 241 4.53 -9.37 26.30
C VAL A 241 5.75 -8.76 27.00
N ILE A 242 6.62 -8.14 26.21
CA ILE A 242 7.92 -7.61 26.64
C ILE A 242 7.85 -6.12 26.96
N GLY A 243 7.02 -5.38 26.25
CA GLY A 243 6.91 -3.93 26.39
C GLY A 243 5.52 -3.42 26.04
N THR A 244 5.12 -2.32 26.68
CA THR A 244 3.87 -1.62 26.46
C THR A 244 4.15 -0.14 26.32
N ALA A 245 3.55 0.53 25.33
CA ALA A 245 3.72 1.97 25.15
C ALA A 245 3.12 2.73 26.33
N ASN A 246 3.80 3.78 26.79
CA ASN A 246 3.26 4.69 27.78
C ASN A 246 2.38 5.73 27.07
N VAL A 247 1.06 5.52 27.09
CA VAL A 247 0.07 6.40 26.45
C VAL A 247 -1.04 6.77 27.43
N PRO A 248 -1.70 7.92 27.24
CA PRO A 248 -2.88 8.25 28.04
C PRO A 248 -3.97 7.19 27.83
N LYS A 249 -4.67 6.82 28.91
CA LYS A 249 -5.77 5.85 28.84
C LYS A 249 -6.98 6.37 28.07
N GLN A 250 -7.13 7.69 28.00
CA GLN A 250 -8.25 8.36 27.34
C GLN A 250 -7.74 9.51 26.48
N LEU A 251 -8.33 9.68 25.30
CA LEU A 251 -8.11 10.79 24.38
C LEU A 251 -9.37 11.66 24.33
N HIS A 252 -9.18 12.98 24.34
CA HIS A 252 -10.29 13.94 24.28
C HIS A 252 -10.40 14.54 22.88
N VAL A 253 -11.58 14.37 22.27
CA VAL A 253 -11.93 14.92 20.96
C VAL A 253 -12.96 16.02 21.17
N ALA A 254 -12.62 17.26 20.81
CA ALA A 254 -13.45 18.42 21.01
C ALA A 254 -13.65 19.19 19.70
N ILE A 255 -14.82 19.83 19.56
CA ILE A 255 -15.06 20.76 18.46
C ILE A 255 -14.23 22.03 18.74
N PRO A 256 -13.41 22.49 17.79
CA PRO A 256 -12.60 23.69 17.98
C PRO A 256 -13.53 24.89 18.19
N GLN A 257 -13.28 25.65 19.26
CA GLN A 257 -13.94 26.94 19.44
C GLN A 257 -13.50 27.89 18.32
N LYS A 258 -14.43 28.71 17.83
CA LYS A 258 -14.30 29.54 16.62
C LYS A 258 -13.19 30.60 16.71
N ASP A 259 -12.70 30.88 17.91
CA ASP A 259 -11.68 31.89 18.20
C ASP A 259 -10.30 31.25 18.41
N LYS A 260 -9.87 30.39 17.49
CA LYS A 260 -8.48 29.91 17.51
C LYS A 260 -7.58 31.05 16.99
N PRO A 261 -6.58 31.53 17.76
CA PRO A 261 -5.59 32.47 17.24
C PRO A 261 -4.82 31.82 16.09
N LEU A 262 -4.50 32.61 15.06
CA LEU A 262 -3.72 32.16 13.90
C LEU A 262 -2.41 31.52 14.36
N ASP A 263 -2.18 30.25 14.03
CA ASP A 263 -0.90 29.59 14.28
C ASP A 263 0.13 30.06 13.25
N VAL A 264 0.85 31.13 13.58
CA VAL A 264 1.87 31.75 12.71
C VAL A 264 3.02 30.79 12.36
N LYS A 265 3.17 29.67 13.08
CA LYS A 265 4.20 28.65 12.82
C LYS A 265 3.72 27.57 11.84
N SER A 266 2.42 27.39 11.62
CA SER A 266 1.88 26.37 10.72
C SER A 266 1.66 26.92 9.31
N TRP A 267 2.37 26.36 8.33
CA TRP A 267 2.22 26.76 6.92
C TRP A 267 0.77 26.65 6.43
N LYS A 268 0.06 25.59 6.82
CA LYS A 268 -1.33 25.36 6.42
C LYS A 268 -2.28 26.40 7.01
N ASP A 269 -2.08 26.79 8.26
CA ASP A 269 -2.95 27.78 8.91
C ASP A 269 -2.72 29.19 8.35
N VAL A 270 -1.45 29.55 8.12
CA VAL A 270 -1.06 30.82 7.49
C VAL A 270 -1.59 30.93 6.06
N THR A 271 -1.53 29.87 5.26
CA THR A 271 -2.00 29.89 3.86
C THR A 271 -3.53 29.89 3.73
N LEU A 272 -4.27 29.31 4.67
CA LEU A 272 -5.73 29.27 4.64
C LEU A 272 -6.38 30.50 5.25
N HIS A 273 -5.88 30.96 6.40
CA HIS A 273 -6.52 32.04 7.18
C HIS A 273 -5.71 33.34 7.23
N GLY A 274 -4.42 33.31 6.86
CA GLY A 274 -3.54 34.47 6.84
C GLY A 274 -3.75 35.40 5.65
N ARG A 275 -3.18 36.60 5.74
CA ARG A 275 -3.17 37.57 4.63
C ARG A 275 -2.05 37.24 3.65
N ASP A 276 -2.14 37.75 2.43
CA ASP A 276 -1.12 37.53 1.39
C ASP A 276 0.28 37.96 1.82
N ALA A 277 0.39 39.05 2.59
CA ALA A 277 1.64 39.52 3.16
C ALA A 277 2.24 38.52 4.17
N ASP A 278 1.40 37.86 4.97
CA ASP A 278 1.83 36.88 5.98
C ASP A 278 2.36 35.61 5.28
N VAL A 279 1.71 35.18 4.20
CA VAL A 279 2.15 34.03 3.38
C VAL A 279 3.49 34.31 2.70
N LEU A 280 3.67 35.50 2.12
CA LEU A 280 4.94 35.90 1.50
C LEU A 280 6.05 36.03 2.54
N ALA A 281 5.76 36.61 3.71
CA ALA A 281 6.72 36.67 4.80
C ALA A 281 7.11 35.27 5.26
N PHE A 282 6.16 34.34 5.39
CA PHE A 282 6.44 32.96 5.77
C PHE A 282 7.35 32.26 4.74
N LEU A 283 7.10 32.45 3.44
CA LEU A 283 7.94 31.90 2.36
C LEU A 283 9.36 32.48 2.33
N GLN A 284 9.55 33.72 2.77
CA GLN A 284 10.87 34.37 2.81
C GLN A 284 11.68 33.96 4.05
N HIS A 285 11.01 33.68 5.18
CA HIS A 285 11.69 33.33 6.43
C HIS A 285 11.92 31.82 6.58
N ASN A 286 11.10 30.98 5.93
CA ASN A 286 11.20 29.51 6.00
C ASN A 286 11.78 28.93 4.70
N ASN A 287 12.27 27.69 4.77
CA ASN A 287 12.78 26.97 3.59
C ASN A 287 11.63 26.53 2.67
N PRO A 288 11.54 27.05 1.44
CA PRO A 288 10.42 26.73 0.56
C PRO A 288 10.46 25.31 -0.05
N PHE A 289 11.58 24.58 0.06
CA PHE A 289 11.68 23.18 -0.40
C PHE A 289 10.88 22.19 0.44
N ASP A 290 10.63 22.50 1.72
CA ASP A 290 9.92 21.61 2.65
C ASP A 290 8.40 21.85 2.66
N LEU A 291 7.93 22.90 1.98
CA LEU A 291 6.54 23.36 2.04
C LEU A 291 5.73 22.79 0.88
N ASP A 292 4.50 22.37 1.16
CA ASP A 292 3.55 22.04 0.10
C ASP A 292 2.99 23.33 -0.50
N LEU A 293 3.49 23.67 -1.69
CA LEU A 293 3.07 24.86 -2.44
C LEU A 293 1.64 24.74 -2.98
N SER A 294 1.00 23.56 -2.88
CA SER A 294 -0.38 23.36 -3.34
C SER A 294 -1.39 24.26 -2.63
N PHE A 295 -1.13 24.64 -1.38
CA PHE A 295 -2.02 25.49 -0.59
C PHE A 295 -2.15 26.92 -1.15
N ILE A 296 -1.13 27.42 -1.85
CA ILE A 296 -1.12 28.80 -2.37
C ILE A 296 -1.63 28.93 -3.82
N TYR A 297 -1.88 27.82 -4.53
CA TYR A 297 -2.29 27.86 -5.94
C TYR A 297 -3.54 28.71 -6.19
N HIS A 298 -4.50 28.70 -5.28
CA HIS A 298 -5.74 29.47 -5.42
C HIS A 298 -5.50 30.99 -5.33
N ARG A 299 -4.46 31.43 -4.60
CA ARG A 299 -4.09 32.84 -4.42
C ARG A 299 -3.33 33.39 -5.64
N CYS A 300 -2.67 32.53 -6.41
CA CYS A 300 -1.96 32.90 -7.66
C CYS A 300 -2.89 33.41 -8.79
N LYS A 301 -4.21 33.43 -8.57
CA LYS A 301 -5.16 34.15 -9.45
C LYS A 301 -4.95 35.65 -9.42
N ASP A 302 -4.47 36.20 -8.31
CA ASP A 302 -4.07 37.61 -8.26
C ASP A 302 -2.68 37.80 -8.87
N ALA A 303 -2.54 38.78 -9.76
CA ALA A 303 -1.32 38.99 -10.53
C ALA A 303 -0.16 39.48 -9.65
N ALA A 304 -0.44 40.35 -8.67
CA ALA A 304 0.59 40.93 -7.80
C ALA A 304 1.14 39.87 -6.83
N PHE A 305 0.26 39.05 -6.25
CA PHE A 305 0.68 37.92 -5.42
C PHE A 305 1.49 36.89 -6.22
N PHE A 306 1.04 36.53 -7.42
CA PHE A 306 1.75 35.58 -8.31
C PHE A 306 3.17 36.05 -8.62
N GLU A 307 3.35 37.30 -9.02
CA GLU A 307 4.67 37.86 -9.33
C GLU A 307 5.61 37.83 -8.10
N ALA A 308 5.09 38.19 -6.92
CA ALA A 308 5.84 38.16 -5.67
C ALA A 308 6.28 36.75 -5.26
N VAL A 309 5.40 35.74 -5.44
CA VAL A 309 5.72 34.33 -5.19
C VAL A 309 6.79 33.83 -6.17
N CYS A 310 6.61 34.07 -7.48
CA CYS A 310 7.59 33.66 -8.50
C CYS A 310 8.96 34.31 -8.25
N LYS A 311 9.00 35.58 -7.87
CA LYS A 311 10.24 36.28 -7.51
C LYS A 311 10.92 35.64 -6.29
N THR A 312 10.13 35.28 -5.26
CA THR A 312 10.65 34.64 -4.04
C THR A 312 11.19 33.25 -4.35
N LEU A 313 10.44 32.41 -5.05
CA LEU A 313 10.87 31.05 -5.43
C LEU A 313 12.11 31.07 -6.36
N ARG A 314 12.21 32.07 -7.24
CA ARG A 314 13.37 32.27 -8.12
C ARG A 314 14.66 32.55 -7.33
N ILE A 315 14.58 33.28 -6.20
CA ILE A 315 15.74 33.51 -5.31
C ILE A 315 16.26 32.18 -4.75
N TYR A 316 15.37 31.24 -4.42
CA TYR A 316 15.72 29.91 -3.94
C TYR A 316 16.00 28.89 -5.06
N GLY A 317 15.88 29.28 -6.33
CA GLY A 317 16.06 28.39 -7.48
C GLY A 317 14.97 27.33 -7.65
N LEU A 318 13.80 27.51 -7.01
CA LEU A 318 12.67 26.58 -7.04
C LEU A 318 11.75 26.85 -8.24
N PHE A 319 11.26 25.78 -8.85
CA PHE A 319 10.28 25.83 -9.94
C PHE A 319 9.15 24.85 -9.65
N ASP A 320 7.92 25.37 -9.59
CA ASP A 320 6.69 24.57 -9.48
C ASP A 320 5.87 24.70 -10.77
N HIS A 321 5.58 23.57 -11.41
CA HIS A 321 4.90 23.56 -12.70
C HIS A 321 3.50 24.19 -12.64
N ARG A 322 2.74 23.99 -11.54
CA ARG A 322 1.36 24.46 -11.41
C ARG A 322 1.30 25.96 -11.12
N ILE A 323 2.24 26.49 -10.33
CA ILE A 323 2.36 27.94 -10.11
C ILE A 323 2.69 28.63 -11.44
N TRP A 324 3.74 28.18 -12.13
CA TRP A 324 4.15 28.81 -13.40
C TRP A 324 3.11 28.67 -14.52
N ALA A 325 2.20 27.68 -14.46
CA ALA A 325 1.07 27.59 -15.38
C ALA A 325 0.12 28.80 -15.29
N TYR A 326 0.04 29.49 -14.15
CA TYR A 326 -0.75 30.72 -14.02
C TYR A 326 -0.19 31.87 -14.88
N ALA A 327 1.04 31.79 -15.37
CA ALA A 327 1.59 32.75 -16.33
C ALA A 327 0.81 32.78 -17.66
N ILE A 328 0.11 31.70 -18.02
CA ILE A 328 -0.77 31.65 -19.20
C ILE A 328 -1.96 32.59 -19.03
N ILE A 329 -2.48 32.70 -17.80
CA ILE A 329 -3.62 33.55 -17.45
C ILE A 329 -3.17 35.02 -17.36
N HIS A 330 -1.96 35.26 -16.84
CA HIS A 330 -1.41 36.59 -16.63
C HIS A 330 -0.61 37.08 -17.85
N HIS A 331 -1.28 37.76 -18.78
CA HIS A 331 -0.70 38.24 -20.05
C HIS A 331 0.55 39.13 -19.94
N LYS A 332 0.86 39.68 -18.75
CA LYS A 332 2.01 40.56 -18.50
C LYS A 332 3.27 39.80 -18.02
N CYS A 333 3.16 38.52 -17.68
CA CYS A 333 4.24 37.71 -17.09
C CYS A 333 4.98 36.89 -18.17
N VAL A 334 5.64 37.59 -19.10
CA VAL A 334 6.30 36.97 -20.27
C VAL A 334 7.49 36.10 -19.86
N GLN A 335 8.22 36.48 -18.81
CA GLN A 335 9.39 35.75 -18.33
C GLN A 335 8.99 34.40 -17.72
N GLU A 336 7.97 34.39 -16.86
CA GLU A 336 7.44 33.19 -16.22
C GLU A 336 6.86 32.23 -17.26
N LEU A 337 6.20 32.76 -18.30
CA LEU A 337 5.68 31.96 -19.41
C LEU A 337 6.81 31.28 -20.19
N GLN A 338 7.91 31.99 -20.45
CA GLN A 338 9.08 31.41 -21.13
C GLN A 338 9.72 30.30 -20.29
N GLU A 339 9.89 30.51 -18.99
CA GLU A 339 10.41 29.51 -18.05
C GLU A 339 9.52 28.26 -17.99
N TYR A 340 8.20 28.44 -18.00
CA TYR A 340 7.21 27.36 -18.03
C TYR A 340 7.35 26.49 -19.29
N LEU A 341 7.44 27.12 -20.46
CA LEU A 341 7.52 26.43 -21.75
C LEU A 341 8.84 25.67 -21.91
N LEU A 342 9.96 26.25 -21.48
CA LEU A 342 11.29 25.62 -21.60
C LEU A 342 11.46 24.38 -20.70
N ARG A 343 10.78 24.34 -19.55
CA ARG A 343 10.90 23.24 -18.58
C ARG A 343 9.88 22.12 -18.77
N ASN A 344 8.89 22.28 -19.65
CA ASN A 344 7.92 21.24 -19.96
C ASN A 344 8.48 20.26 -21.02
N SER A 345 9.17 19.22 -20.56
CA SER A 345 9.82 18.20 -21.40
C SER A 345 8.84 17.43 -22.29
N TYR A 346 7.62 17.16 -21.82
CA TYR A 346 6.60 16.43 -22.60
C TYR A 346 6.15 17.20 -23.84
N PHE A 347 5.97 18.52 -23.70
CA PHE A 347 5.59 19.39 -24.82
C PHE A 347 6.73 19.50 -25.85
N ILE A 348 7.98 19.64 -25.39
CA ILE A 348 9.15 19.73 -26.27
C ILE A 348 9.44 18.40 -26.98
N GLN A 349 9.31 17.27 -26.29
CA GLN A 349 9.62 15.95 -26.84
C GLN A 349 8.57 15.44 -27.83
N ASN A 350 7.29 15.71 -27.59
CA ASN A 350 6.20 15.12 -28.39
C ASN A 350 5.59 16.07 -29.42
N VAL A 351 5.73 17.39 -29.25
CA VAL A 351 5.11 18.38 -30.16
C VAL A 351 6.15 19.03 -31.09
N LEU A 352 7.44 19.07 -30.72
CA LEU A 352 8.49 19.82 -31.43
C LEU A 352 9.59 18.99 -32.08
N GLN A 353 9.47 17.66 -32.17
CA GLN A 353 10.32 16.85 -33.04
C GLN A 353 9.51 16.18 -34.16
N PRO A 354 10.02 16.23 -35.40
CA PRO A 354 9.93 15.11 -36.31
C PRO A 354 11.33 14.50 -36.50
N VAL A 355 11.45 13.21 -36.18
CA VAL A 355 12.51 12.25 -36.60
C VAL A 355 13.81 12.23 -35.79
N PHE A 356 14.02 11.12 -35.07
CA PHE A 356 15.35 10.49 -34.93
C PHE A 356 15.26 8.96 -35.03
N ARG A 357 16.24 8.37 -35.72
CA ARG A 357 16.15 7.09 -36.47
C ARG A 357 17.29 6.12 -36.12
N TRP A 358 17.78 6.08 -34.86
CA TRP A 358 19.10 5.49 -34.54
C TRP A 358 19.20 4.51 -33.37
N ILE A 359 18.11 3.86 -32.94
CA ILE A 359 18.20 2.74 -31.99
C ILE A 359 17.66 1.48 -32.66
N LYS A 360 18.51 0.46 -32.81
CA LYS A 360 18.06 -0.91 -33.06
C LYS A 360 17.72 -1.52 -31.71
N TYR A 361 16.43 -1.63 -31.45
CA TYR A 361 15.84 -2.39 -30.35
C TYR A 361 15.28 -3.67 -30.96
N ASP A 362 15.77 -4.83 -30.56
CA ASP A 362 15.18 -6.12 -30.94
C ASP A 362 14.15 -6.49 -29.88
N ASP A 363 12.89 -6.47 -30.28
CA ASP A 363 11.76 -6.78 -29.40
C ASP A 363 11.74 -8.27 -29.00
N ILE A 364 12.27 -9.18 -29.83
CA ILE A 364 12.17 -10.63 -29.60
C ILE A 364 13.16 -11.09 -28.53
N GLU A 365 14.42 -10.65 -28.60
CA GLU A 365 15.48 -11.04 -27.64
C GLU A 365 15.24 -10.48 -26.22
N ASN A 366 14.44 -9.42 -26.09
CA ASN A 366 14.16 -8.75 -24.82
C ASN A 366 12.76 -9.06 -24.24
N ASN A 367 12.11 -10.15 -24.67
CA ASN A 367 10.74 -10.49 -24.28
C ASN A 367 9.73 -9.34 -24.52
N ALA A 368 9.99 -8.46 -25.49
CA ALA A 368 9.13 -7.33 -25.86
C ALA A 368 8.26 -7.61 -27.09
N PHE A 369 8.48 -8.73 -27.79
CA PHE A 369 7.64 -9.23 -28.88
C PHE A 369 6.95 -10.53 -28.45
N ALA A 370 5.67 -10.65 -28.78
CA ALA A 370 4.91 -11.89 -28.64
C ALA A 370 4.12 -12.11 -29.93
N HIS A 371 4.08 -13.35 -30.42
CA HIS A 371 3.21 -13.69 -31.55
C HIS A 371 1.76 -13.65 -31.09
N LEU A 372 1.04 -12.63 -31.53
CA LEU A 372 -0.38 -12.47 -31.28
C LEU A 372 -1.17 -12.97 -32.48
N GLU A 373 -2.11 -13.86 -32.23
CA GLU A 373 -3.03 -14.37 -33.21
C GLU A 373 -4.43 -13.84 -32.92
N TYR A 374 -5.08 -13.25 -33.92
CA TYR A 374 -6.42 -12.70 -33.79
C TYR A 374 -7.43 -13.57 -34.52
N ILE A 375 -8.34 -14.21 -33.78
CA ILE A 375 -9.36 -15.10 -34.35
C ILE A 375 -10.73 -14.84 -33.72
N PRO A 376 -11.81 -14.69 -34.52
CA PRO A 376 -11.80 -14.51 -35.97
C PRO A 376 -11.41 -13.08 -36.36
N LEU A 377 -10.44 -12.92 -37.26
CA LEU A 377 -10.11 -11.63 -37.87
C LEU A 377 -10.85 -11.49 -39.20
N VAL A 378 -12.02 -10.88 -39.18
CA VAL A 378 -12.80 -10.61 -40.39
C VAL A 378 -12.74 -9.13 -40.72
N ASN A 379 -12.08 -8.80 -41.83
CA ASN A 379 -12.21 -7.48 -42.42
C ASN A 379 -13.63 -7.31 -42.95
N ALA A 380 -14.30 -6.24 -42.50
CA ALA A 380 -15.55 -5.81 -43.09
C ALA A 380 -15.31 -5.57 -44.58
N ARG A 381 -16.10 -6.23 -45.44
CA ARG A 381 -15.98 -6.02 -46.89
C ARG A 381 -16.41 -4.58 -47.21
N ALA A 382 -15.58 -3.86 -47.95
CA ALA A 382 -15.88 -2.48 -48.37
C ALA A 382 -17.10 -2.40 -49.32
N HIS A 383 -17.43 -3.50 -50.01
CA HIS A 383 -18.56 -3.56 -50.94
C HIS A 383 -19.68 -4.43 -50.37
N LEU A 384 -20.89 -3.85 -50.35
CA LEU A 384 -22.13 -4.55 -50.05
C LEU A 384 -22.35 -5.66 -51.07
N LEU A 385 -22.52 -6.89 -50.57
CA LEU A 385 -22.85 -8.04 -51.40
C LEU A 385 -24.37 -8.20 -51.45
N GLY A 386 -24.93 -7.92 -52.64
CA GLY A 386 -26.36 -7.99 -52.92
C GLY A 386 -27.00 -6.60 -52.91
N GLN A 387 -27.48 -6.17 -54.08
CA GLN A 387 -28.59 -5.23 -54.11
C GLN A 387 -29.76 -5.91 -53.38
N LYS A 388 -30.42 -5.21 -52.44
CA LYS A 388 -31.76 -5.58 -51.99
C LYS A 388 -32.59 -5.81 -53.25
N LYS A 389 -32.91 -7.07 -53.56
CA LYS A 389 -34.10 -7.34 -54.37
C LYS A 389 -35.28 -7.10 -53.43
N GLU A 390 -36.13 -6.17 -53.85
CA GLU A 390 -37.39 -5.80 -53.19
C GLU A 390 -38.25 -7.02 -52.82
#